data_AF-A0A6P6GC71-F1
#
_entry.id   AF-A0A6P6GC71-F1
#
_cell.length_a   1.000
_cell.length_b   1.000
_cell.length_c   1.000
_cell.angle_alpha   90.00
_cell.angle_beta   90.00
_cell.angle_gamma   90.00
#
_symmetry.space_group_name_H-M   'P 1'
#
loop_
_entity.id
_entity.type
_entity.pdbx_description
1 polymer ?
#
loop_
_entity_poly.entity_id
_entity_poly.type
_entity_poly.pdbx_seq_one_letter_code
_entity_poly.pdbx_strand_id
1 'polypeptide(L)'
;MNADVDGDGSLSFDEFKDLLHPQDSKNDKIQNWLLREKIKRMDQNDDGKLNFVEFSDSAYSIYKNYVEYETSGADVPTAEEKFAELDLNKDKFLEVEELKPMLTYLHPGEFSYAKYYTNYLLHEADENKDGNLSLLEMLNHEHIFYSTVYSDSVEDDGDDFHEEL
;
A
#
# COMPACT_ATOMS: atom_id res chain seq x y z
N MET A 1 19.40 -1.31 10.17
CA MET A 1 19.85 -2.70 10.41
C MET A 1 18.74 -3.75 10.22
N ASN A 2 17.51 -3.39 9.78
CA ASN A 2 16.46 -4.41 9.56
C ASN A 2 16.62 -5.19 8.24
N ALA A 3 17.32 -4.61 7.27
CA ALA A 3 17.60 -5.22 5.97
C ALA A 3 18.86 -6.10 5.96
N ASP A 4 19.79 -5.91 6.90
CA ASP A 4 20.97 -6.76 7.09
C ASP A 4 20.54 -8.01 7.90
N VAL A 5 20.17 -9.07 7.19
CA VAL A 5 19.56 -10.27 7.77
C VAL A 5 20.62 -11.16 8.40
N ASP A 6 21.77 -11.27 7.75
CA ASP A 6 22.89 -12.09 8.21
C ASP A 6 23.79 -11.37 9.22
N GLY A 7 23.66 -10.05 9.35
CA GLY A 7 24.38 -9.23 10.33
C GLY A 7 25.86 -9.12 10.01
N ASP A 8 26.26 -9.33 8.75
CA ASP A 8 27.66 -9.30 8.34
C ASP A 8 28.24 -7.88 8.23
N GLY A 9 27.38 -6.86 8.39
CA GLY A 9 27.73 -5.44 8.36
C GLY A 9 27.86 -4.87 6.93
N SER A 10 27.51 -5.66 5.92
CA SER A 10 27.39 -5.29 4.52
C SER A 10 25.95 -5.58 4.06
N LEU A 11 25.54 -5.06 2.90
CA LEU A 11 24.25 -5.42 2.31
C LEU A 11 24.51 -6.21 1.03
N SER A 12 24.05 -7.45 1.00
CA SER A 12 23.96 -8.21 -0.25
C SER A 12 22.97 -7.54 -1.21
N PHE A 13 22.97 -7.96 -2.48
CA PHE A 13 22.05 -7.39 -3.48
C PHE A 13 20.57 -7.53 -3.07
N ASP A 14 20.22 -8.67 -2.49
CA ASP A 14 18.85 -8.93 -2.02
C ASP A 14 18.51 -8.06 -0.80
N GLU A 15 19.44 -7.91 0.15
CA GLU A 15 19.25 -7.04 1.33
C GLU A 15 19.24 -5.55 0.99
N PHE A 16 20.01 -5.14 -0.02
CA PHE A 16 19.98 -3.79 -0.55
C PHE A 16 18.67 -3.52 -1.28
N LYS A 17 18.16 -4.47 -2.05
CA LYS A 17 16.84 -4.38 -2.68
C LYS A 17 15.72 -4.32 -1.62
N ASP A 18 15.83 -5.12 -0.57
CA ASP A 18 14.92 -5.13 0.57
C ASP A 18 14.97 -3.80 1.36
N LEU A 19 16.12 -3.11 1.39
CA LEU A 19 16.24 -1.77 1.93
C LEU A 19 15.57 -0.72 1.04
N LEU A 20 15.75 -0.81 -0.28
CA LEU A 20 15.21 0.16 -1.23
C LEU A 20 13.70 0.00 -1.44
N HIS A 21 13.22 -1.23 -1.44
CA HIS A 21 11.82 -1.57 -1.68
C HIS A 21 11.31 -2.51 -0.57
N PRO A 22 11.24 -2.05 0.69
CA PRO A 22 10.81 -2.87 1.81
C PRO A 22 9.40 -3.43 1.62
N GLN A 23 8.54 -2.73 0.87
CA GLN A 23 7.22 -3.16 0.40
C GLN A 23 7.21 -4.51 -0.35
N ASP A 24 8.24 -4.77 -1.14
CA ASP A 24 8.33 -5.92 -2.05
C ASP A 24 9.23 -7.01 -1.46
N SER A 25 9.74 -6.76 -0.25
CA SER A 25 10.57 -7.70 0.47
C SER A 25 9.76 -8.90 0.92
N LYS A 26 10.33 -10.09 0.77
CA LYS A 26 9.79 -11.33 1.32
C LYS A 26 10.28 -11.60 2.75
N ASN A 27 11.04 -10.68 3.32
CA ASN A 27 11.62 -10.82 4.64
C ASN A 27 10.58 -10.50 5.71
N ASP A 28 10.22 -11.51 6.51
CA ASP A 28 9.27 -11.39 7.61
C ASP A 28 9.64 -10.24 8.58
N LYS A 29 10.93 -9.97 8.82
CA LYS A 29 11.36 -8.89 9.73
C LYS A 29 11.00 -7.52 9.18
N ILE A 30 11.17 -7.30 7.88
CA ILE A 30 10.88 -6.03 7.21
C ILE A 30 9.38 -5.84 7.12
N GLN A 31 8.64 -6.88 6.71
CA GLN A 31 7.18 -6.85 6.69
C GLN A 31 6.59 -6.55 8.06
N ASN A 32 7.10 -7.21 9.12
CA ASN A 32 6.67 -6.95 10.49
C ASN A 32 7.02 -5.54 10.96
N TRP A 33 8.18 -5.03 10.58
CA TRP A 33 8.56 -3.66 10.91
C TRP A 33 7.65 -2.63 10.21
N LEU A 34 7.38 -2.80 8.91
CA LEU A 34 6.45 -1.96 8.14
C LEU A 34 5.04 -1.96 8.74
N LEU A 35 4.52 -3.14 9.09
CA LEU A 35 3.21 -3.26 9.72
C LEU A 35 3.17 -2.57 11.08
N ARG A 36 4.22 -2.71 11.89
CA ARG A 36 4.31 -2.02 13.19
C ARG A 36 4.32 -0.51 13.03
N GLU A 37 5.07 0.01 12.06
CA GLU A 37 5.08 1.44 11.72
C GLU A 37 3.69 1.91 11.31
N LYS A 38 2.96 1.12 10.50
CA LYS A 38 1.61 1.47 10.08
C LYS A 38 0.60 1.42 11.22
N ILE A 39 0.64 0.37 12.06
CA ILE A 39 -0.23 0.22 13.23
C ILE A 39 -0.04 1.40 14.17
N LYS A 40 1.20 1.81 14.49
CA LYS A 40 1.46 2.96 15.37
C LYS A 40 0.77 4.25 14.94
N ARG A 41 0.56 4.47 13.64
CA ARG A 41 -0.14 5.66 13.14
C ARG A 41 -1.66 5.55 13.24
N MET A 42 -2.19 4.33 13.28
CA MET A 42 -3.62 4.01 13.28
C MET A 42 -4.16 3.69 14.66
N ASP A 43 -3.29 3.19 15.54
CA ASP A 43 -3.54 2.87 16.93
C ASP A 43 -3.67 4.18 17.73
N GLN A 44 -4.91 4.51 18.08
CA GLN A 44 -5.21 5.76 18.79
C GLN A 44 -5.01 5.62 20.30
N ASN A 45 -5.09 4.39 20.81
CA ASN A 45 -5.02 4.10 22.23
C ASN A 45 -3.60 3.66 22.69
N ASP A 46 -2.68 3.47 21.73
CA ASP A 46 -1.27 3.06 21.90
C ASP A 46 -1.13 1.71 22.64
N ASP A 47 -2.07 0.78 22.40
CA ASP A 47 -2.02 -0.58 22.95
C ASP A 47 -1.19 -1.56 22.10
N GLY A 48 -0.71 -1.12 20.94
CA GLY A 48 0.10 -1.86 19.99
C GLY A 48 -0.69 -2.80 19.09
N LYS A 49 -2.02 -2.74 19.12
CA LYS A 49 -2.95 -3.53 18.31
C LYS A 49 -4.00 -2.61 17.69
N LEU A 50 -4.79 -3.15 16.77
CA LEU A 50 -5.95 -2.42 16.24
C LEU A 50 -7.24 -3.05 16.73
N ASN A 51 -8.06 -2.27 17.43
CA ASN A 51 -9.43 -2.67 17.70
C ASN A 51 -10.31 -2.45 16.46
N PHE A 52 -11.55 -2.95 16.49
CA PHE A 52 -12.46 -2.84 15.34
C PHE A 52 -12.70 -1.40 14.85
N VAL A 53 -12.78 -0.43 15.77
CA VAL A 53 -13.02 0.98 15.42
C VAL A 53 -11.79 1.55 14.69
N GLU A 54 -10.60 1.35 15.25
CA GLU A 54 -9.34 1.80 14.65
C GLU A 54 -9.09 1.16 13.29
N PHE A 55 -9.37 -0.15 13.18
CA PHE A 55 -9.30 -0.87 11.91
C PHE A 55 -10.29 -0.30 10.89
N SER A 56 -11.57 -0.11 11.27
CA SER A 56 -12.61 0.38 10.37
C SER A 56 -12.29 1.79 9.85
N ASP A 57 -11.84 2.68 10.72
CA ASP A 57 -11.60 4.07 10.38
C ASP A 57 -10.32 4.26 9.54
N SER A 58 -9.31 3.43 9.76
CA SER A 58 -8.00 3.58 9.10
C SER A 58 -7.73 2.48 8.07
N ALA A 59 -7.37 1.28 8.54
CA ALA A 59 -6.89 0.18 7.71
C ALA A 59 -7.92 -0.26 6.67
N TYR A 60 -9.19 -0.40 7.09
CA TYR A 60 -10.28 -0.79 6.21
C TYR A 60 -10.63 0.31 5.21
N SER A 61 -10.58 1.58 5.59
CA SER A 61 -10.79 2.70 4.65
C SER A 61 -9.80 2.64 3.49
N ILE A 62 -8.52 2.37 3.78
CA ILE A 62 -7.47 2.18 2.76
C ILE A 62 -7.79 0.95 1.90
N TYR A 63 -8.04 -0.20 2.53
CA TYR A 63 -8.39 -1.45 1.81
C TYR A 63 -9.60 -1.27 0.89
N LYS A 64 -10.66 -0.64 1.39
CA LYS A 64 -11.90 -0.38 0.66
C LYS A 64 -11.64 0.45 -0.59
N ASN A 65 -10.89 1.55 -0.49
CA ASN A 65 -10.57 2.38 -1.65
C ASN A 65 -9.82 1.59 -2.75
N TYR A 66 -8.86 0.76 -2.35
CA TYR A 66 -8.12 -0.09 -3.31
C TYR A 66 -9.00 -1.17 -3.94
N VAL A 67 -9.79 -1.88 -3.15
CA VAL A 67 -10.65 -2.95 -3.67
C VAL A 67 -11.79 -2.40 -4.52
N GLU A 68 -12.42 -1.29 -4.13
CA GLU A 68 -13.42 -0.59 -4.94
C GLU A 68 -12.86 -0.23 -6.32
N TYR A 69 -11.61 0.18 -6.39
CA TYR A 69 -10.94 0.47 -7.65
C TYR A 69 -10.65 -0.80 -8.46
N GLU A 70 -10.08 -1.84 -7.84
CA GLU A 70 -9.73 -3.09 -8.55
C GLU A 70 -10.96 -3.84 -9.06
N THR A 71 -12.08 -3.78 -8.35
CA THR A 71 -13.32 -4.50 -8.70
C THR A 71 -14.34 -3.64 -9.42
N SER A 72 -14.01 -2.39 -9.75
CA SER A 72 -14.94 -1.40 -10.32
C SER A 72 -16.23 -1.26 -9.49
N GLY A 73 -16.11 -1.33 -8.16
CA GLY A 73 -17.21 -1.21 -7.21
C GLY A 73 -18.06 -2.48 -7.02
N ALA A 74 -17.66 -3.63 -7.56
CA ALA A 74 -18.36 -4.90 -7.37
C ALA A 74 -17.74 -5.69 -6.19
N ASP A 75 -18.57 -6.13 -5.24
CA ASP A 75 -18.20 -7.14 -4.22
C ASP A 75 -17.07 -6.72 -3.24
N VAL A 76 -17.24 -5.56 -2.60
CA VAL A 76 -16.32 -5.11 -1.54
C VAL A 76 -16.82 -5.67 -0.19
N PRO A 77 -16.04 -6.51 0.51
CA PRO A 77 -16.45 -7.06 1.80
C PRO A 77 -16.55 -5.96 2.85
N THR A 78 -17.47 -6.09 3.79
CA THR A 78 -17.65 -5.09 4.86
C THR A 78 -16.47 -5.08 5.83
N ALA A 79 -16.36 -4.01 6.62
CA ALA A 79 -15.34 -3.91 7.67
C ALA A 79 -15.42 -5.08 8.65
N GLU A 80 -16.64 -5.52 8.98
CA GLU A 80 -16.91 -6.61 9.91
C GLU A 80 -16.50 -7.95 9.34
N GLU A 81 -16.81 -8.21 8.07
CA GLU A 81 -16.40 -9.42 7.36
C GLU A 81 -14.88 -9.50 7.27
N LYS A 82 -14.23 -8.39 6.91
CA LYS A 82 -12.78 -8.37 6.77
C LYS A 82 -12.06 -8.46 8.09
N PHE A 83 -12.55 -7.77 9.12
CA PHE A 83 -12.00 -7.88 10.47
C PHE A 83 -12.12 -9.31 11.00
N ALA A 84 -13.27 -9.97 10.82
CA ALA A 84 -13.48 -11.35 11.25
C ALA A 84 -12.64 -12.38 10.48
N GLU A 85 -12.25 -12.07 9.23
CA GLU A 85 -11.32 -12.88 8.44
C GLU A 85 -9.89 -12.80 9.00
N LEU A 86 -9.47 -11.59 9.43
CA LEU A 86 -8.13 -11.32 9.93
C LEU A 86 -7.95 -11.73 11.40
N ASP A 87 -8.99 -11.59 12.23
CA ASP A 87 -9.01 -11.96 13.65
C ASP A 87 -9.08 -13.49 13.82
N LEU A 88 -7.93 -14.15 13.63
CA LEU A 88 -7.80 -15.60 13.67
C LEU A 88 -7.97 -16.14 15.09
N ASN A 89 -7.49 -15.38 16.08
CA ASN A 89 -7.52 -15.77 17.49
C ASN A 89 -8.86 -15.40 18.19
N LYS A 90 -9.70 -14.57 17.55
CA LYS A 90 -11.01 -14.10 18.03
C LYS A 90 -10.94 -13.28 19.31
N ASP A 91 -9.85 -12.58 19.53
CA ASP A 91 -9.64 -11.72 20.70
C ASP A 91 -10.23 -10.30 20.49
N LYS A 92 -10.73 -10.00 19.29
CA LYS A 92 -11.28 -8.70 18.85
C LYS A 92 -10.23 -7.61 18.68
N PHE A 93 -8.97 -7.99 18.54
CA PHE A 93 -7.87 -7.11 18.21
C PHE A 93 -7.10 -7.71 17.03
N LEU A 94 -6.52 -6.85 16.20
CA LEU A 94 -5.67 -7.29 15.10
C LEU A 94 -4.22 -6.99 15.45
N GLU A 95 -3.43 -8.05 15.57
CA GLU A 95 -1.99 -7.96 15.76
C GLU A 95 -1.24 -7.89 14.43
N VAL A 96 0.05 -7.55 14.49
CA VAL A 96 0.97 -7.47 13.34
C VAL A 96 0.90 -8.72 12.45
N GLU A 97 0.89 -9.91 13.05
CA GLU A 97 0.88 -11.17 12.31
C GLU A 97 -0.45 -11.39 11.57
N GLU A 98 -1.56 -10.94 12.14
CA GLU A 98 -2.91 -11.03 11.56
C GLU A 98 -3.12 -9.99 10.46
N LEU A 99 -2.40 -8.87 10.51
CA LEU A 99 -2.43 -7.81 9.49
C LEU A 99 -1.47 -8.05 8.32
N LYS A 100 -0.62 -9.08 8.35
CA LYS A 100 0.26 -9.45 7.21
C LYS A 100 -0.48 -9.55 5.87
N PRO A 101 -1.66 -10.18 5.76
CA PRO A 101 -2.40 -10.22 4.50
C PRO A 101 -2.87 -8.84 4.02
N MET A 102 -2.96 -7.86 4.92
CA MET A 102 -3.33 -6.47 4.59
C MET A 102 -2.13 -5.62 4.19
N LEU A 103 -0.90 -6.09 4.37
CA LEU A 103 0.31 -5.31 4.09
C LEU A 103 0.34 -4.76 2.66
N THR A 104 -0.08 -5.56 1.67
CA THR A 104 -0.12 -5.14 0.26
C THR A 104 -1.08 -3.99 -0.04
N TYR A 105 -2.06 -3.77 0.83
CA TYR A 105 -3.02 -2.66 0.74
C TYR A 105 -2.61 -1.47 1.61
N LEU A 106 -2.06 -1.74 2.80
CA LEU A 106 -1.65 -0.71 3.76
C LEU A 106 -0.34 -0.03 3.37
N HIS A 107 0.50 -0.76 2.64
CA HIS A 107 1.77 -0.30 2.08
C HIS A 107 1.92 -0.89 0.66
N PRO A 108 1.16 -0.36 -0.32
CA PRO A 108 1.23 -0.85 -1.68
C PRO A 108 2.65 -0.69 -2.22
N GLY A 109 3.18 -1.76 -2.80
CA GLY A 109 4.49 -1.68 -3.42
C GLY A 109 4.47 -0.95 -4.75
N GLU A 110 5.65 -0.67 -5.31
CA GLU A 110 5.78 0.04 -6.59
C GLU A 110 5.03 -0.69 -7.71
N PHE A 111 4.97 -2.02 -7.65
CA PHE A 111 4.22 -2.82 -8.61
C PHE A 111 2.70 -2.57 -8.53
N SER A 112 2.14 -2.45 -7.33
CA SER A 112 0.71 -2.14 -7.15
C SER A 112 0.38 -0.74 -7.66
N TYR A 113 1.25 0.24 -7.38
CA TYR A 113 1.13 1.58 -7.95
C TYR A 113 1.23 1.56 -9.48
N ALA A 114 2.23 0.90 -10.04
CA ALA A 114 2.40 0.78 -11.48
C ALA A 114 1.17 0.16 -12.15
N LYS A 115 0.59 -0.89 -11.54
CA LYS A 115 -0.64 -1.52 -12.03
C LYS A 115 -1.84 -0.59 -11.95
N TYR A 116 -2.02 0.13 -10.83
CA TYR A 116 -3.09 1.11 -10.65
C TYR A 116 -3.02 2.21 -11.71
N TYR A 117 -1.86 2.87 -11.85
CA TYR A 117 -1.68 3.94 -12.83
C TYR A 117 -1.80 3.44 -14.27
N THR A 118 -1.31 2.24 -14.56
CA THR A 118 -1.49 1.63 -15.89
C THR A 118 -2.97 1.44 -16.21
N ASN A 119 -3.75 0.91 -15.26
CA ASN A 119 -5.20 0.73 -15.44
C ASN A 119 -5.93 2.08 -15.55
N TYR A 120 -5.54 3.07 -14.76
CA TYR A 120 -6.11 4.42 -14.83
C TYR A 120 -5.87 5.06 -16.20
N LEU A 121 -4.61 5.05 -16.66
CA LEU A 121 -4.24 5.62 -17.96
C LEU A 121 -4.94 4.89 -19.11
N LEU A 122 -5.04 3.56 -19.05
CA LEU A 122 -5.82 2.80 -20.03
C LEU A 122 -7.30 3.19 -19.99
N HIS A 123 -7.93 3.24 -18.81
CA HIS A 123 -9.34 3.59 -18.71
C HIS A 123 -9.66 4.98 -19.30
N GLU A 124 -8.78 5.95 -19.06
CA GLU A 124 -9.03 7.34 -19.44
C GLU A 124 -8.58 7.68 -20.87
N ALA A 125 -7.50 7.06 -21.37
CA ALA A 125 -6.90 7.42 -22.66
C ALA A 125 -7.07 6.36 -23.77
N ASP A 126 -7.46 5.11 -23.47
CA ASP A 126 -7.73 4.08 -24.49
C ASP A 126 -9.12 4.29 -25.13
N GLU A 127 -9.17 5.16 -26.15
CA GLU A 127 -10.41 5.48 -26.86
C GLU A 127 -10.94 4.30 -27.68
N ASN A 128 -10.04 3.51 -28.25
CA ASN A 128 -10.40 2.43 -29.16
C ASN A 128 -10.69 1.10 -28.42
N LYS A 129 -10.36 1.03 -27.12
CA LYS A 129 -10.54 -0.11 -26.21
C LYS A 129 -9.82 -1.37 -26.66
N ASP A 130 -8.67 -1.21 -27.31
CA ASP A 130 -7.81 -2.33 -27.74
C ASP A 130 -6.87 -2.83 -26.62
N GLY A 131 -6.87 -2.14 -25.47
CA GLY A 131 -6.07 -2.49 -24.29
C GLY A 131 -4.64 -1.97 -24.36
N ASN A 132 -4.30 -1.11 -25.33
CA ASN A 132 -3.00 -0.46 -25.46
C ASN A 132 -3.17 1.05 -25.67
N LEU A 133 -2.11 1.79 -25.39
CA LEU A 133 -2.06 3.23 -25.64
C LEU A 133 -1.20 3.50 -26.86
N SER A 134 -1.83 3.91 -27.95
CA SER A 134 -1.13 4.43 -29.11
C SER A 134 -0.59 5.85 -28.85
N LEU A 135 0.43 6.25 -29.59
CA LEU A 135 1.00 7.60 -29.47
C LEU A 135 -0.05 8.70 -29.68
N LEU A 136 -1.05 8.46 -30.54
CA LEU A 136 -2.12 9.43 -30.78
C LEU A 136 -3.05 9.56 -29.58
N GLU A 137 -3.44 8.44 -28.95
CA GLU A 137 -4.24 8.43 -27.72
C GLU A 137 -3.50 9.14 -26.58
N MET A 138 -2.20 8.87 -26.40
CA MET A 138 -1.38 9.55 -25.40
C MET A 138 -1.29 11.07 -25.63
N LEU A 139 -1.15 11.52 -26.88
CA LEU A 139 -1.08 12.95 -27.21
C LEU A 139 -2.43 13.66 -27.09
N ASN A 140 -3.53 12.99 -27.43
CA ASN A 140 -4.87 13.53 -27.29
C ASN A 140 -5.28 13.67 -25.81
N HIS A 141 -4.77 12.79 -24.96
CA HIS A 141 -5.02 12.76 -23.52
C HIS A 141 -3.80 13.18 -22.69
N GLU A 142 -2.94 14.05 -23.23
CA GLU A 142 -1.65 14.44 -22.61
C GLU A 142 -1.79 14.93 -21.16
N HIS A 143 -2.88 15.63 -20.86
CA HIS A 143 -3.17 16.19 -19.55
C HIS A 143 -3.30 15.12 -18.44
N ILE A 144 -3.73 13.91 -18.80
CA ILE A 144 -3.91 12.77 -17.88
C ILE A 144 -2.56 12.20 -17.47
N PHE A 145 -1.59 12.21 -18.38
CA PHE A 145 -0.22 11.77 -18.10
C PHE A 145 0.55 12.79 -17.26
N TYR A 146 0.30 14.09 -17.44
CA TYR A 146 0.91 15.11 -16.59
C TYR A 146 0.25 15.17 -15.21
N SER A 147 -1.08 15.06 -15.10
CA SER A 147 -1.75 15.11 -13.81
C SER A 147 -1.42 13.91 -12.91
N THR A 148 -1.26 12.72 -13.49
CA THR A 148 -0.90 11.51 -12.75
C THR A 148 0.50 11.55 -12.14
N VAL A 149 1.45 12.25 -12.77
CA VAL A 149 2.81 12.44 -12.23
C VAL A 149 2.86 13.59 -11.21
N TYR A 150 2.02 14.61 -11.35
CA TYR A 150 2.04 15.79 -10.49
C TYR A 150 1.10 15.71 -9.27
N SER A 151 0.01 14.93 -9.29
CA SER A 151 -0.86 14.81 -8.10
C SER A 151 -0.14 14.12 -6.93
N ASP A 152 0.84 13.26 -7.22
CA ASP A 152 1.65 12.56 -6.23
C ASP A 152 2.61 13.51 -5.48
N SER A 153 2.96 14.66 -6.07
CA SER A 153 3.82 15.66 -5.41
C SER A 153 3.11 16.53 -4.37
N VAL A 154 1.81 16.29 -4.09
CA VAL A 154 1.02 17.13 -3.18
C VAL A 154 0.30 16.30 -2.10
N GLU A 155 0.16 14.98 -2.27
CA GLU A 155 -0.51 14.13 -1.28
C GLU A 155 0.44 13.29 -0.41
N ASP A 156 1.75 13.25 -0.71
CA ASP A 156 2.78 12.62 0.15
C ASP A 156 3.61 13.62 0.99
N ASP A 157 3.43 14.93 0.78
CA ASP A 157 4.11 15.98 1.58
C ASP A 157 3.35 16.31 2.88
N GLY A 158 3.00 15.27 3.63
CA GLY A 158 2.45 15.34 4.98
C GLY A 158 3.37 14.68 5.99
N ASP A 159 4.47 15.37 6.32
CA ASP A 159 5.44 15.06 7.38
C ASP A 159 6.50 13.97 7.11
N ASP A 160 7.42 14.24 6.17
CA ASP A 160 8.82 13.86 6.35
C ASP A 160 9.72 15.10 6.28
N PHE A 161 9.67 15.91 7.36
CA PHE A 161 10.77 16.80 7.68
C PHE A 161 11.98 15.93 8.04
N HIS A 162 12.74 15.51 7.03
CA HIS A 162 14.14 15.16 7.20
C HIS A 162 14.89 16.41 7.66
N GLU A 163 15.02 16.59 8.98
CA GLU A 163 16.10 17.39 9.55
C GLU A 163 17.43 16.70 9.21
N GLU A 164 18.00 17.03 8.05
CA GLU A 164 19.43 16.83 7.83
C GLU A 164 20.19 17.83 8.72
N LEU A 165 20.93 17.29 9.69
CA LEU A 165 21.91 17.99 10.53
C LEU A 165 23.31 17.85 9.94
#